data_AF-T1CSW3-F1
#
_entry.id   AF-T1CSW3-F1
#
_cell.length_a   1.000
_cell.length_b   1.000
_cell.length_c   1.000
_cell.angle_alpha   90.00
_cell.angle_beta   90.00
_cell.angle_gamma   90.00
#
_symmetry.space_group_name_H-M   'P 1'
#
loop_
_entity.id
_entity.type
_entity.pdbx_description
1 polymer ?
#
loop_
_entity_poly.entity_id
_entity_poly.type
_entity_poly.pdbx_seq_one_letter_code
_entity_poly.pdbx_strand_id
1 'polypeptide(L)'
;MCARGQAGRQTVYDPYRITVPLKRSGTRGSGSFEAISWDQLITEVAQGGYLFSHVAGEEHRYVEGFSDVWDGGKGRLDLIDQANPDFGPKTNGLVVYWGRAEPGQNDLLTRFAHAFGSVNVFPHVGICDLNHHVATQGSLNGIGGVAMLKPDIPNAEFIIWFGANVLEANFPMQTLGRKIAEATAAGSLHYVIVDPHAGNATLLADQWVPIIPGGDGALAMGMIRSILEAGTYNTAYLQVPNATAAAAAGEPNFSNASWLVVSDPAHPSYGKFLTVSEAGLAPAGAPALPGPVVWDGTASAALPATKSSAGNLWPTGNLSTATVAVNGIACRTSLQELYLAAAEHTVAEYASLAGIAPAVVENLATEFTSHGRKAVADFYRGAAMHTNGVYNGRAIMVLNFLLGNVDWVGGYLAGGGAADYDGKSKGAPYPLATWPGQPTGVPAGVPISREGVFYEKSDAYKSAVAAGKNPFPAPRPWFPFGFGIWPEIFAGI
;
A
#
# COMPACT_ATOMS: atom_id res chain seq x y z
N MET A 1 -25.78 11.28 -0.06
CA MET A 1 -25.62 10.33 -1.18
C MET A 1 -25.22 11.13 -2.41
N CYS A 2 -24.24 10.65 -3.20
CA CYS A 2 -23.80 11.35 -4.41
C CYS A 2 -24.79 11.14 -5.58
N ALA A 3 -24.62 11.88 -6.67
CA ALA A 3 -25.45 11.76 -7.87
C ALA A 3 -25.50 10.31 -8.41
N ARG A 4 -24.36 9.61 -8.45
CA ARG A 4 -24.30 8.18 -8.85
C ARG A 4 -25.13 7.28 -7.94
N GLY A 5 -25.06 7.51 -6.62
CA GLY A 5 -25.87 6.75 -5.65
C GLY A 5 -27.36 7.01 -5.79
N GLN A 6 -27.76 8.27 -6.03
CA GLN A 6 -29.16 8.63 -6.28
C GLN A 6 -29.70 7.99 -7.58
N ALA A 7 -28.85 7.87 -8.59
CA ALA A 7 -29.16 7.23 -9.86
C ALA A 7 -29.26 5.69 -9.78
N GLY A 8 -28.92 5.06 -8.64
CA GLY A 8 -28.94 3.59 -8.51
C GLY A 8 -30.30 2.94 -8.82
N ARG A 9 -31.41 3.65 -8.59
CA ARG A 9 -32.75 3.20 -9.01
C ARG A 9 -32.86 3.01 -10.53
N GLN A 10 -32.22 3.87 -11.31
CA GLN A 10 -32.22 3.78 -12.78
C GLN A 10 -31.53 2.49 -13.24
N THR A 11 -30.44 2.07 -12.59
CA THR A 11 -29.73 0.82 -12.92
C THR A 11 -30.60 -0.43 -12.71
N VAL A 12 -31.50 -0.44 -11.72
CA VAL A 12 -32.39 -1.58 -11.44
C VAL A 12 -33.45 -1.79 -12.52
N TYR A 13 -33.93 -0.68 -13.11
CA TYR A 13 -34.98 -0.66 -14.13
C TYR A 13 -34.46 -0.28 -15.52
N ASP A 14 -33.14 -0.35 -15.72
CA ASP A 14 -32.51 -0.02 -16.99
C ASP A 14 -33.01 -0.99 -18.07
N PRO A 15 -33.47 -0.51 -19.25
CA PRO A 15 -33.93 -1.39 -20.33
C PRO A 15 -32.84 -2.33 -20.86
N TYR A 16 -31.56 -2.01 -20.64
CA TYR A 16 -30.41 -2.86 -20.98
C TYR A 16 -29.96 -3.77 -19.83
N ARG A 17 -30.68 -3.80 -18.70
CA ARG A 17 -30.33 -4.67 -17.58
C ARG A 17 -30.44 -6.15 -17.99
N ILE A 18 -29.37 -6.89 -17.78
CA ILE A 18 -29.33 -8.34 -18.00
C ILE A 18 -30.13 -9.03 -16.88
N THR A 19 -31.24 -9.70 -17.24
CA THR A 19 -32.14 -10.40 -16.31
C THR A 19 -32.15 -11.92 -16.47
N VAL A 20 -31.54 -12.43 -17.54
CA VAL A 20 -31.42 -13.85 -17.85
C VAL A 20 -29.99 -14.16 -18.28
N PRO A 21 -29.53 -15.41 -18.12
CA PRO A 21 -28.28 -15.86 -18.73
C PRO A 21 -28.27 -15.64 -20.25
N LEU A 22 -27.16 -15.11 -20.75
CA LEU A 22 -26.97 -14.88 -22.18
C LEU A 22 -25.78 -15.70 -22.67
N LYS A 23 -26.00 -16.45 -23.74
CA LYS A 23 -24.96 -17.15 -24.50
C LYS A 23 -24.72 -16.41 -25.80
N ARG A 24 -23.47 -16.31 -26.23
CA ARG A 24 -23.15 -15.67 -27.50
C ARG A 24 -23.57 -16.57 -28.66
N SER A 25 -24.21 -15.98 -29.66
CA SER A 25 -24.66 -16.63 -30.90
C SER A 25 -23.90 -16.19 -32.17
N GLY A 26 -23.06 -15.15 -32.06
CA GLY A 26 -22.17 -14.67 -33.14
C GLY A 26 -20.70 -14.67 -32.72
N THR A 27 -19.79 -14.04 -33.47
CA THR A 27 -18.36 -13.92 -33.08
C THR A 27 -18.16 -13.04 -31.84
N ARG A 28 -17.04 -13.18 -31.13
CA ARG A 28 -16.74 -12.35 -29.93
C ARG A 28 -16.72 -10.86 -30.33
N GLY A 29 -17.41 -10.02 -29.56
CA GLY A 29 -17.54 -8.58 -29.85
C GLY A 29 -18.65 -8.21 -30.84
N SER A 30 -19.35 -9.18 -31.43
CA SER A 30 -20.44 -8.91 -32.38
C SER A 30 -21.72 -8.35 -31.75
N GLY A 31 -21.85 -8.42 -30.42
CA GLY A 31 -23.10 -8.07 -29.72
C GLY A 31 -24.24 -9.07 -29.92
N SER A 32 -23.99 -10.23 -30.55
CA SER A 32 -25.02 -11.25 -30.82
C SER A 32 -25.12 -12.27 -29.68
N PHE A 33 -26.29 -12.34 -29.04
CA PHE A 33 -26.58 -13.23 -27.92
C PHE A 33 -27.95 -13.90 -28.07
N GLU A 34 -28.09 -15.07 -27.45
CA GLU A 34 -29.32 -15.79 -27.21
C GLU A 34 -29.53 -16.00 -25.71
N ALA A 35 -30.79 -16.03 -25.27
CA ALA A 35 -31.13 -16.32 -23.88
C ALA A 35 -31.07 -17.83 -23.63
N ILE A 36 -30.45 -18.25 -22.53
CA ILE A 36 -30.39 -19.65 -22.10
C ILE A 36 -30.90 -19.80 -20.66
N SER A 37 -31.21 -21.03 -20.25
CA SER A 37 -31.59 -21.31 -18.87
C SER A 37 -30.38 -21.27 -17.93
N TRP A 38 -30.64 -21.09 -16.64
CA TRP A 38 -29.60 -21.22 -15.61
C TRP A 38 -28.99 -22.62 -15.57
N ASP A 39 -29.79 -23.67 -15.73
CA ASP A 39 -29.30 -25.06 -15.75
C ASP A 39 -28.37 -25.32 -16.93
N GLN A 40 -28.68 -24.75 -18.11
CA GLN A 40 -27.81 -24.83 -19.28
C GLN A 40 -26.51 -24.07 -19.03
N LEU A 41 -26.55 -22.83 -18.50
CA LEU A 41 -25.34 -22.06 -18.18
C LEU A 41 -24.43 -22.83 -17.21
N ILE A 42 -25.00 -23.35 -16.13
CA ILE A 42 -24.25 -24.07 -15.09
C ILE A 42 -23.64 -25.34 -15.68
N THR A 43 -24.41 -26.09 -16.46
CA THR A 43 -23.96 -27.34 -17.09
C THR A 43 -22.83 -27.08 -18.09
N GLU A 44 -23.00 -26.11 -18.99
CA GLU A 44 -22.00 -25.78 -20.00
C GLU A 44 -20.70 -25.22 -19.39
N VAL A 45 -20.78 -24.37 -18.35
CA VAL A 45 -19.59 -23.86 -17.64
C VAL A 45 -18.90 -24.97 -16.84
N ALA A 46 -19.68 -25.86 -16.22
CA ALA A 46 -19.12 -26.95 -15.42
C ALA A 46 -18.47 -28.03 -16.28
N GLN A 47 -19.09 -28.40 -17.40
CA GLN A 47 -18.70 -29.56 -18.21
C GLN A 47 -17.85 -29.21 -19.44
N GLY A 48 -17.92 -27.97 -19.94
CA GLY A 48 -17.26 -27.59 -21.18
C GLY A 48 -17.90 -28.20 -22.43
N GLY A 49 -17.18 -28.17 -23.55
CA GLY A 49 -17.61 -28.79 -24.81
C GLY A 49 -17.45 -27.90 -26.04
N TYR A 50 -17.99 -28.37 -27.17
CA TYR A 50 -18.05 -27.60 -28.43
C TYR A 50 -19.24 -26.64 -28.43
N LEU A 51 -19.22 -25.67 -27.50
CA LEU A 51 -20.36 -24.82 -27.16
C LEU A 51 -20.76 -23.83 -28.27
N PHE A 52 -19.84 -23.54 -29.19
CA PHE A 52 -19.98 -22.50 -30.23
C PHE A 52 -19.79 -23.06 -31.65
N SER A 53 -20.04 -24.36 -31.86
CA SER A 53 -19.84 -25.00 -33.17
C SER A 53 -20.69 -24.40 -34.30
N HIS A 54 -21.76 -23.70 -33.95
CA HIS A 54 -22.63 -22.96 -34.87
C HIS A 54 -22.09 -21.56 -35.23
N VAL A 55 -21.04 -21.07 -34.56
CA VAL A 55 -20.43 -19.77 -34.81
C VAL A 55 -19.30 -19.92 -35.80
N ALA A 56 -19.32 -19.11 -36.86
CA ALA A 56 -18.28 -19.10 -37.89
C ALA A 56 -16.87 -18.92 -37.29
N GLY A 57 -15.96 -19.83 -37.62
CA GLY A 57 -14.58 -19.86 -37.14
C GLY A 57 -14.38 -20.51 -35.77
N GLU A 58 -15.44 -21.03 -35.13
CA GLU A 58 -15.38 -21.76 -33.85
C GLU A 58 -15.97 -23.17 -33.93
N GLU A 59 -16.17 -23.69 -35.15
CA GLU A 59 -16.80 -24.98 -35.44
C GLU A 59 -16.15 -26.15 -34.70
N HIS A 60 -14.82 -26.07 -34.55
CA HIS A 60 -13.99 -27.10 -33.92
C HIS A 60 -13.39 -26.66 -32.59
N ARG A 61 -13.88 -25.55 -32.02
CA ARG A 61 -13.35 -25.05 -30.76
C ARG A 61 -13.99 -25.80 -29.59
N TYR A 62 -13.20 -26.61 -28.90
CA TYR A 62 -13.54 -27.09 -27.57
C TYR A 62 -13.32 -25.98 -26.54
N VAL A 63 -14.29 -25.77 -25.66
CA VAL A 63 -14.19 -24.84 -24.52
C VAL A 63 -14.05 -25.68 -23.26
N GLU A 64 -12.94 -25.53 -22.55
CA GLU A 64 -12.72 -26.22 -21.28
C GLU A 64 -13.75 -25.79 -20.23
N GLY A 65 -14.33 -26.75 -19.54
CA GLY A 65 -15.18 -26.55 -18.37
C GLY A 65 -14.43 -26.75 -17.07
N PHE A 66 -15.10 -26.47 -15.94
CA PHE A 66 -14.53 -26.73 -14.61
C PHE A 66 -14.13 -28.19 -14.39
N SER A 67 -14.82 -29.16 -14.98
CA SER A 67 -14.49 -30.59 -14.87
C SER A 67 -13.15 -30.94 -15.51
N ASP A 68 -12.74 -30.25 -16.57
CA ASP A 68 -11.48 -30.50 -17.26
C ASP A 68 -10.27 -30.08 -16.41
N VAL A 69 -10.47 -29.12 -15.51
CA VAL A 69 -9.43 -28.54 -14.63
C VAL A 69 -9.45 -29.18 -13.24
N TRP A 70 -10.63 -29.37 -12.66
CA TRP A 70 -10.79 -29.90 -11.30
C TRP A 70 -10.64 -31.43 -11.24
N ASP A 71 -11.12 -32.15 -12.25
CA ASP A 71 -11.09 -33.63 -12.38
C ASP A 71 -11.40 -34.38 -11.07
N GLY A 72 -12.60 -34.18 -10.51
CA GLY A 72 -13.01 -34.82 -9.26
C GLY A 72 -12.14 -34.51 -8.04
N GLY A 73 -11.34 -33.44 -8.09
CA GLY A 73 -10.40 -33.01 -7.05
C GLY A 73 -8.95 -33.38 -7.34
N LYS A 74 -8.67 -34.19 -8.38
CA LYS A 74 -7.30 -34.58 -8.77
C LYS A 74 -6.51 -33.43 -9.36
N GLY A 75 -7.16 -32.45 -9.99
CA GLY A 75 -6.49 -31.26 -10.50
C GLY A 75 -5.76 -30.44 -9.43
N ARG A 76 -6.07 -30.67 -8.14
CA ARG A 76 -5.34 -30.11 -6.99
C ARG A 76 -4.01 -30.79 -6.70
N LEU A 77 -3.80 -31.98 -7.25
CA LEU A 77 -2.62 -32.82 -7.04
C LEU A 77 -1.69 -32.77 -8.25
N ASP A 78 -2.25 -32.60 -9.45
CA ASP A 78 -1.49 -32.50 -10.68
C ASP A 78 -0.89 -31.09 -10.83
N LEU A 79 0.39 -30.98 -11.15
CA LEU A 79 1.03 -29.69 -11.39
C LEU A 79 0.58 -29.09 -12.73
N ILE A 80 0.40 -27.76 -12.75
CA ILE A 80 0.13 -27.03 -14.00
C ILE A 80 1.35 -27.04 -14.93
N ASP A 81 2.55 -27.05 -14.33
CA ASP A 81 3.83 -27.12 -15.03
C ASP A 81 4.79 -28.03 -14.25
N GLN A 82 5.19 -29.14 -14.86
CA GLN A 82 6.12 -30.10 -14.26
C GLN A 82 7.55 -29.55 -14.16
N ALA A 83 7.92 -28.61 -15.03
CA ALA A 83 9.24 -27.98 -15.01
C ALA A 83 9.34 -26.84 -13.98
N ASN A 84 8.19 -26.26 -13.60
CA ASN A 84 8.09 -25.21 -12.57
C ASN A 84 7.02 -25.58 -11.53
N PRO A 85 7.31 -26.55 -10.63
CA PRO A 85 6.36 -27.01 -9.63
C PRO A 85 5.85 -25.92 -8.68
N ASP A 86 6.63 -24.85 -8.48
CA ASP A 86 6.24 -23.66 -7.72
C ASP A 86 5.04 -22.90 -8.31
N PHE A 87 4.64 -23.13 -9.57
CA PHE A 87 3.36 -22.62 -10.11
C PHE A 87 2.14 -23.33 -9.53
N GLY A 88 2.35 -24.47 -8.86
CA GLY A 88 1.32 -25.19 -8.13
C GLY A 88 0.40 -26.04 -9.00
N PRO A 89 -0.80 -26.37 -8.51
CA PRO A 89 -1.67 -27.34 -9.15
C PRO A 89 -2.31 -26.83 -10.45
N LYS A 90 -2.80 -27.75 -11.29
CA LYS A 90 -3.56 -27.48 -12.52
C LYS A 90 -4.77 -26.59 -12.25
N THR A 91 -5.37 -26.68 -11.06
CA THR A 91 -6.45 -25.81 -10.61
C THR A 91 -6.08 -24.32 -10.55
N ASN A 92 -4.79 -23.96 -10.48
CA ASN A 92 -4.35 -22.57 -10.64
C ASN A 92 -4.63 -22.03 -12.07
N GLY A 93 -4.99 -22.87 -13.04
CA GLY A 93 -5.51 -22.42 -14.33
C GLY A 93 -6.83 -21.64 -14.23
N LEU A 94 -7.61 -21.82 -13.15
CA LEU A 94 -8.77 -20.98 -12.89
C LEU A 94 -8.32 -19.63 -12.33
N VAL A 95 -8.67 -18.54 -13.00
CA VAL A 95 -8.49 -17.18 -12.48
C VAL A 95 -9.86 -16.59 -12.13
N VAL A 96 -10.04 -16.18 -10.88
CA VAL A 96 -11.23 -15.47 -10.42
C VAL A 96 -10.85 -14.03 -10.15
N TYR A 97 -11.43 -13.12 -10.92
CA TYR A 97 -11.18 -11.69 -10.80
C TYR A 97 -12.50 -10.92 -10.81
N TRP A 98 -12.53 -9.78 -10.12
CA TRP A 98 -13.69 -8.92 -10.07
C TRP A 98 -13.28 -7.45 -10.02
N GLY A 99 -14.22 -6.57 -10.33
CA GLY A 99 -14.08 -5.14 -10.09
C GLY A 99 -14.25 -4.83 -8.60
N ARG A 100 -15.13 -3.89 -8.28
CA ARG A 100 -15.52 -3.62 -6.90
C ARG A 100 -16.52 -4.69 -6.45
N ALA A 101 -16.14 -5.54 -5.50
CA ALA A 101 -17.08 -6.38 -4.75
C ALA A 101 -17.33 -5.74 -3.39
N GLU A 102 -18.60 -5.61 -3.01
CA GLU A 102 -18.92 -5.19 -1.65
C GLU A 102 -18.54 -6.31 -0.66
N PRO A 103 -18.28 -5.98 0.61
CA PRO A 103 -18.03 -6.98 1.63
C PRO A 103 -19.14 -8.07 1.65
N GLY A 104 -18.75 -9.34 1.81
CA GLY A 104 -19.58 -10.52 1.63
C GLY A 104 -19.52 -11.12 0.22
N GLN A 105 -19.55 -10.30 -0.83
CA GLN A 105 -19.37 -10.78 -2.22
C GLN A 105 -17.91 -11.19 -2.45
N ASN A 106 -16.98 -10.37 -1.98
CA ASN A 106 -15.54 -10.63 -2.03
C ASN A 106 -15.19 -11.96 -1.35
N ASP A 107 -15.79 -12.21 -0.19
CA ASP A 107 -15.54 -13.39 0.64
C ASP A 107 -16.07 -14.65 -0.05
N LEU A 108 -17.26 -14.57 -0.67
CA LEU A 108 -17.83 -15.67 -1.45
C LEU A 108 -16.97 -16.03 -2.68
N LEU A 109 -16.53 -15.03 -3.45
CA LEU A 109 -15.69 -15.23 -4.64
C LEU A 109 -14.34 -15.83 -4.28
N THR A 110 -13.71 -15.31 -3.22
CA THR A 110 -12.45 -15.84 -2.68
C THR A 110 -12.62 -17.29 -2.21
N ARG A 111 -13.69 -17.56 -1.45
CA ARG A 111 -14.02 -18.90 -0.96
C ARG A 111 -14.25 -19.87 -2.12
N PHE A 112 -14.95 -19.45 -3.17
CA PHE A 112 -15.14 -20.27 -4.37
C PHE A 112 -13.81 -20.66 -5.02
N ALA A 113 -12.92 -19.69 -5.25
CA ALA A 113 -11.63 -19.95 -5.88
C ALA A 113 -10.72 -20.87 -5.03
N HIS A 114 -10.65 -20.63 -3.72
CA HIS A 114 -9.90 -21.49 -2.79
C HIS A 114 -10.53 -22.88 -2.67
N ALA A 115 -11.86 -22.97 -2.67
CA ALA A 115 -12.58 -24.24 -2.75
C ALA A 115 -12.40 -24.91 -4.12
N PHE A 116 -12.07 -24.18 -5.18
CA PHE A 116 -11.61 -24.72 -6.46
C PHE A 116 -10.11 -25.09 -6.46
N GLY A 117 -9.36 -24.72 -5.43
CA GLY A 117 -7.93 -25.01 -5.33
C GLY A 117 -7.07 -24.08 -6.18
N SER A 118 -7.58 -22.88 -6.49
CA SER A 118 -6.81 -21.85 -7.19
C SER A 118 -6.33 -20.76 -6.24
N VAL A 119 -5.06 -20.38 -6.36
CA VAL A 119 -4.47 -19.21 -5.70
C VAL A 119 -4.80 -17.90 -6.44
N ASN A 120 -5.36 -17.97 -7.65
CA ASN A 120 -5.54 -16.84 -8.55
C ASN A 120 -6.85 -16.09 -8.29
N VAL A 121 -6.78 -15.22 -7.28
CA VAL A 121 -7.91 -14.46 -6.74
C VAL A 121 -7.57 -12.97 -6.74
N PHE A 122 -8.21 -12.18 -7.60
CA PHE A 122 -7.78 -10.81 -7.86
C PHE A 122 -8.91 -9.77 -7.71
N PRO A 123 -8.88 -8.97 -6.62
CA PRO A 123 -9.76 -7.82 -6.46
C PRO A 123 -9.24 -6.60 -7.27
N HIS A 124 -10.01 -5.51 -7.28
CA HIS A 124 -9.68 -4.29 -8.03
C HIS A 124 -8.53 -3.44 -7.45
N VAL A 125 -7.94 -3.81 -6.32
CA VAL A 125 -7.01 -2.96 -5.55
C VAL A 125 -5.77 -2.54 -6.35
N GLY A 126 -5.23 -3.44 -7.18
CA GLY A 126 -4.07 -3.16 -8.04
C GLY A 126 -4.25 -1.97 -8.98
N ILE A 127 -5.47 -1.73 -9.45
CA ILE A 127 -5.79 -0.60 -10.37
C ILE A 127 -6.14 0.66 -9.58
N CYS A 128 -6.59 0.49 -8.34
CA CYS A 128 -7.25 1.52 -7.58
C CYS A 128 -6.26 2.37 -6.80
N ASP A 129 -5.46 1.75 -5.93
CA ASP A 129 -4.66 2.45 -4.92
C ASP A 129 -3.51 1.60 -4.33
N LEU A 130 -3.04 0.59 -5.05
CA LEU A 130 -1.97 -0.30 -4.57
C LEU A 130 -0.72 0.46 -4.11
N ASN A 131 -0.24 1.42 -4.88
CA ASN A 131 0.95 2.20 -4.51
C ASN A 131 0.75 3.00 -3.22
N HIS A 132 -0.47 3.50 -2.98
CA HIS A 132 -0.81 4.19 -1.75
C HIS A 132 -0.77 3.22 -0.56
N HIS A 133 -1.29 2.00 -0.73
CA HIS A 133 -1.22 0.97 0.30
C HIS A 133 0.21 0.53 0.61
N VAL A 134 1.02 0.25 -0.42
CA VAL A 134 2.42 -0.15 -0.25
C VAL A 134 3.22 0.98 0.41
N ALA A 135 3.00 2.23 0.02
CA ALA A 135 3.63 3.38 0.67
C ALA A 135 3.26 3.48 2.15
N THR A 136 1.97 3.38 2.48
CA THR A 136 1.47 3.48 3.86
C THR A 136 1.97 2.33 4.72
N GLN A 137 1.78 1.07 4.26
CA GLN A 137 2.24 -0.12 4.98
C GLN A 137 3.75 -0.11 5.17
N GLY A 138 4.51 0.20 4.11
CA GLY A 138 5.97 0.29 4.18
C GLY A 138 6.47 1.39 5.11
N SER A 139 5.71 2.48 5.26
CA SER A 139 6.04 3.58 6.17
C SER A 139 5.70 3.26 7.64
N LEU A 140 4.75 2.37 7.88
CA LEU A 140 4.31 1.94 9.21
C LEU A 140 4.88 0.57 9.63
N ASN A 141 5.92 0.07 8.93
CA ASN A 141 6.51 -1.26 9.14
C ASN A 141 5.49 -2.42 9.08
N GLY A 142 4.42 -2.27 8.30
CA GLY A 142 3.34 -3.26 8.17
C GLY A 142 2.51 -3.49 9.44
N ILE A 143 2.70 -2.66 10.48
CA ILE A 143 2.04 -2.84 11.77
C ILE A 143 0.52 -2.78 11.60
N GLY A 144 -0.17 -3.80 12.11
CA GLY A 144 -1.63 -3.89 12.11
C GLY A 144 -2.28 -4.08 10.73
N GLY A 145 -1.50 -4.28 9.67
CA GLY A 145 -2.02 -4.37 8.29
C GLY A 145 -2.63 -3.06 7.79
N VAL A 146 -2.34 -1.93 8.45
CA VAL A 146 -2.91 -0.62 8.12
C VAL A 146 -2.44 -0.19 6.74
N ALA A 147 -3.36 -0.25 5.78
CA ALA A 147 -3.10 0.07 4.39
C ALA A 147 -3.43 1.52 4.03
N MET A 148 -4.14 2.24 4.91
CA MET A 148 -4.56 3.61 4.68
C MET A 148 -4.89 4.28 6.00
N LEU A 149 -4.59 5.57 6.07
CA LEU A 149 -4.95 6.44 7.18
C LEU A 149 -5.99 7.46 6.70
N LYS A 150 -6.66 8.16 7.61
CA LYS A 150 -7.52 9.31 7.28
C LYS A 150 -7.34 10.46 8.26
N PRO A 151 -7.36 11.73 7.81
CA PRO A 151 -7.28 12.85 8.73
C PRO A 151 -8.48 12.85 9.69
N ASP A 152 -8.24 13.19 10.95
CA ASP A 152 -9.29 13.45 11.93
C ASP A 152 -9.94 14.81 11.68
N ILE A 153 -10.63 14.94 10.54
CA ILE A 153 -11.16 16.21 10.02
C ILE A 153 -11.87 17.08 11.08
N PRO A 154 -12.72 16.55 11.98
CA PRO A 154 -13.37 17.38 12.98
C PRO A 154 -12.43 18.09 13.98
N ASN A 155 -11.21 17.58 14.16
CA ASN A 155 -10.23 18.10 15.12
C ASN A 155 -8.93 18.61 14.46
N ALA A 156 -8.75 18.37 13.16
CA ALA A 156 -7.62 18.86 12.38
C ALA A 156 -7.77 20.37 12.12
N GLU A 157 -6.65 21.09 12.18
CA GLU A 157 -6.61 22.53 11.90
C GLU A 157 -6.14 22.81 10.47
N PHE A 158 -5.25 21.97 9.94
CA PHE A 158 -4.68 22.15 8.62
C PHE A 158 -4.49 20.83 7.88
N ILE A 159 -4.88 20.75 6.61
CA ILE A 159 -4.64 19.56 5.79
C ILE A 159 -4.04 19.94 4.43
N ILE A 160 -2.99 19.24 4.01
CA ILE A 160 -2.51 19.27 2.62
C ILE A 160 -2.99 17.99 1.93
N TRP A 161 -3.74 18.15 0.85
CA TRP A 161 -4.23 17.04 0.03
C TRP A 161 -3.40 16.89 -1.24
N PHE A 162 -2.58 15.84 -1.31
CA PHE A 162 -1.76 15.51 -2.47
C PHE A 162 -2.50 14.59 -3.43
N GLY A 163 -2.82 15.09 -4.62
CA GLY A 163 -3.48 14.33 -5.69
C GLY A 163 -4.79 13.67 -5.23
N ALA A 164 -5.54 14.35 -4.37
CA ALA A 164 -6.75 13.81 -3.74
C ALA A 164 -7.96 14.70 -4.01
N ASN A 165 -8.88 14.21 -4.84
CA ASN A 165 -10.09 14.95 -5.19
C ASN A 165 -11.20 14.76 -4.14
N VAL A 166 -11.07 15.47 -3.02
CA VAL A 166 -11.82 15.23 -1.77
C VAL A 166 -13.31 15.57 -1.79
N LEU A 167 -13.78 16.34 -2.78
CA LEU A 167 -15.21 16.64 -2.95
C LEU A 167 -15.88 15.89 -4.11
N GLU A 168 -15.12 15.14 -4.94
CA GLU A 168 -15.66 14.52 -6.17
C GLU A 168 -15.37 13.01 -6.31
N ALA A 169 -14.19 12.54 -5.86
CA ALA A 169 -13.73 11.20 -6.21
C ALA A 169 -12.83 10.50 -5.18
N ASN A 170 -12.53 11.11 -4.02
CA ASN A 170 -11.74 10.48 -2.97
C ASN A 170 -12.51 9.37 -2.22
N PHE A 171 -11.84 8.62 -1.34
CA PHE A 171 -12.40 7.55 -0.54
C PHE A 171 -12.25 7.82 0.97
N PRO A 172 -13.33 7.69 1.79
CA PRO A 172 -14.74 7.51 1.41
C PRO A 172 -15.40 8.84 0.99
N MET A 173 -15.76 8.96 -0.29
CA MET A 173 -16.16 10.22 -0.96
C MET A 173 -17.13 11.08 -0.15
N GLN A 174 -18.30 10.55 0.17
CA GLN A 174 -19.41 11.34 0.73
C GLN A 174 -19.18 11.74 2.19
N THR A 175 -18.60 10.83 2.97
CA THR A 175 -18.26 11.11 4.37
C THR A 175 -17.14 12.15 4.44
N LEU A 176 -16.12 12.01 3.59
CA LEU A 176 -15.01 12.94 3.54
C LEU A 176 -15.47 14.33 3.11
N GLY A 177 -16.16 14.44 1.97
CA GLY A 177 -16.60 15.73 1.45
C GLY A 177 -17.56 16.48 2.40
N ARG A 178 -18.47 15.76 3.07
CA ARG A 178 -19.34 16.36 4.09
C ARG A 178 -18.54 16.90 5.27
N LYS A 179 -17.63 16.10 5.83
CA LYS A 179 -16.82 16.50 7.01
C LYS A 179 -15.93 17.71 6.69
N ILE A 180 -15.31 17.74 5.51
CA ILE A 180 -14.48 18.87 5.07
C ILE A 180 -15.34 20.13 4.94
N ALA A 181 -16.47 20.04 4.22
CA ALA A 181 -17.36 21.19 4.04
C ALA A 181 -17.89 21.75 5.37
N GLU A 182 -18.27 20.88 6.31
CA GLU A 182 -18.71 21.28 7.66
C GLU A 182 -17.58 21.97 8.44
N ALA A 183 -16.37 21.40 8.45
CA ALA A 183 -15.23 21.93 9.20
C ALA A 183 -14.73 23.28 8.63
N THR A 184 -14.65 23.40 7.30
CA THR A 184 -14.27 24.65 6.65
C THR A 184 -15.35 25.72 6.83
N ALA A 185 -16.64 25.37 6.74
CA ALA A 185 -17.73 26.32 7.01
C ALA A 185 -17.76 26.80 8.48
N ALA A 186 -17.33 25.96 9.41
CA ALA A 186 -17.16 26.33 10.82
C ALA A 186 -15.88 27.15 11.08
N GLY A 187 -14.97 27.26 10.10
CA GLY A 187 -13.66 27.90 10.26
C GLY A 187 -12.68 27.09 11.10
N SER A 188 -12.95 25.81 11.36
CA SER A 188 -12.08 24.96 12.17
C SER A 188 -11.00 24.23 11.35
N LEU A 189 -11.17 24.15 10.03
CA LEU A 189 -10.24 23.49 9.12
C LEU A 189 -9.85 24.42 7.97
N HIS A 190 -8.55 24.63 7.84
CA HIS A 190 -7.87 25.18 6.67
C HIS A 190 -7.26 24.05 5.84
N TYR A 191 -7.22 24.19 4.52
CA TYR A 191 -6.58 23.17 3.68
C TYR A 191 -6.05 23.68 2.35
N VAL A 192 -5.04 22.95 1.86
CA VAL A 192 -4.40 23.16 0.58
C VAL A 192 -4.65 21.96 -0.34
N ILE A 193 -4.91 22.24 -1.61
CA ILE A 193 -4.96 21.22 -2.67
C ILE A 193 -3.67 21.27 -3.48
N VAL A 194 -2.90 20.19 -3.47
CA VAL A 194 -1.74 19.97 -4.34
C VAL A 194 -2.17 19.05 -5.47
N ASP A 195 -2.40 19.62 -6.66
CA ASP A 195 -2.89 18.87 -7.82
C ASP A 195 -2.59 19.66 -9.12
N PRO A 196 -2.23 19.02 -10.25
CA PRO A 196 -2.11 19.70 -11.54
C PRO A 196 -3.43 20.33 -12.02
N HIS A 197 -4.57 19.89 -11.51
CA HIS A 197 -5.89 20.36 -11.88
C HIS A 197 -6.66 20.96 -10.69
N ALA A 198 -7.22 22.15 -10.88
CA ALA A 198 -8.10 22.80 -9.91
C ALA A 198 -9.51 22.15 -9.89
N GLY A 199 -9.71 21.12 -9.07
CA GLY A 199 -11.02 20.47 -8.86
C GLY A 199 -11.98 21.28 -7.97
N ASN A 200 -13.19 20.75 -7.73
CA ASN A 200 -14.23 21.38 -6.91
C ASN A 200 -13.76 21.65 -5.47
N ALA A 201 -12.84 20.82 -4.96
CA ALA A 201 -12.25 21.04 -3.64
C ALA A 201 -11.47 22.36 -3.54
N THR A 202 -11.03 22.96 -4.64
CA THR A 202 -10.36 24.28 -4.60
C THR A 202 -11.29 25.42 -4.22
N LEU A 203 -12.62 25.24 -4.35
CA LEU A 203 -13.60 26.28 -4.01
C LEU A 203 -13.66 26.62 -2.52
N LEU A 204 -13.24 25.69 -1.65
CA LEU A 204 -13.19 25.89 -0.20
C LEU A 204 -11.75 25.82 0.33
N ALA A 205 -10.75 25.62 -0.53
CA ALA A 205 -9.35 25.54 -0.13
C ALA A 205 -8.79 26.96 0.09
N ASP A 206 -7.86 27.10 1.03
CA ASP A 206 -7.11 28.36 1.20
C ASP A 206 -6.14 28.58 0.04
N GLN A 207 -5.60 27.48 -0.51
CA GLN A 207 -4.67 27.52 -1.63
C GLN A 207 -4.83 26.30 -2.55
N TRP A 208 -4.65 26.52 -3.84
CA TRP A 208 -4.37 25.49 -4.83
C TRP A 208 -2.92 25.63 -5.32
N VAL A 209 -2.19 24.51 -5.30
CA VAL A 209 -0.78 24.42 -5.71
C VAL A 209 -0.71 23.60 -7.00
N PRO A 210 -0.50 24.25 -8.16
CA PRO A 210 -0.50 23.59 -9.47
C PRO A 210 0.82 22.89 -9.76
N ILE A 211 1.08 21.74 -9.13
CA ILE A 211 2.27 20.94 -9.43
C ILE A 211 2.19 20.33 -10.83
N ILE A 212 3.33 20.02 -11.43
CA ILE A 212 3.36 19.16 -12.63
C ILE A 212 3.01 17.71 -12.25
N PRO A 213 2.40 16.91 -13.15
CA PRO A 213 2.10 15.51 -12.87
C PRO A 213 3.34 14.72 -12.42
N GLY A 214 3.26 14.07 -11.25
CA GLY A 214 4.36 13.33 -10.64
C GLY A 214 5.34 14.18 -9.82
N GLY A 215 5.12 15.50 -9.69
CA GLY A 215 5.93 16.43 -8.90
C GLY A 215 5.73 16.36 -7.39
N ASP A 216 4.81 15.54 -6.89
CA ASP A 216 4.43 15.43 -5.48
C ASP A 216 5.63 15.10 -4.58
N GLY A 217 6.44 14.12 -4.98
CA GLY A 217 7.62 13.70 -4.23
C GLY A 217 8.66 14.83 -4.12
N ALA A 218 8.82 15.65 -5.16
CA ALA A 218 9.74 16.78 -5.13
C ALA A 218 9.26 17.87 -4.15
N LEU A 219 7.96 18.22 -4.18
CA LEU A 219 7.39 19.13 -3.20
C LEU A 219 7.55 18.60 -1.76
N ALA A 220 7.20 17.33 -1.52
CA ALA A 220 7.32 16.72 -0.20
C ALA A 220 8.77 16.70 0.32
N MET A 221 9.75 16.34 -0.52
CA MET A 221 11.17 16.35 -0.15
C MET A 221 11.71 17.76 0.10
N GLY A 222 11.29 18.74 -0.71
CA GLY A 222 11.63 20.15 -0.48
C GLY A 222 11.06 20.68 0.84
N MET A 223 9.83 20.29 1.19
CA MET A 223 9.23 20.59 2.49
C MET A 223 9.98 19.90 3.63
N ILE A 224 10.31 18.62 3.51
CA ILE A 224 11.10 17.87 4.51
C ILE A 224 12.43 18.59 4.77
N ARG A 225 13.16 18.97 3.72
CA ARG A 225 14.41 19.73 3.85
C ARG A 225 14.19 21.02 4.64
N SER A 226 13.19 21.81 4.22
CA SER A 226 12.87 23.10 4.86
C SER A 226 12.53 22.94 6.34
N ILE A 227 11.75 21.91 6.70
CA ILE A 227 11.36 21.60 8.09
C ILE A 227 12.59 21.21 8.93
N LEU A 228 13.48 20.38 8.38
CA LEU A 228 14.70 19.95 9.07
C LEU A 228 15.65 21.12 9.29
N GLU A 229 15.92 21.92 8.25
CA GLU A 229 16.82 23.08 8.33
C GLU A 229 16.27 24.17 9.27
N ALA A 230 14.94 24.36 9.31
CA ALA A 230 14.30 25.30 10.24
C ALA A 230 14.16 24.76 11.67
N GLY A 231 14.33 23.45 11.89
CA GLY A 231 14.16 22.82 13.20
C GLY A 231 12.72 22.84 13.74
N THR A 232 11.72 22.95 12.86
CA THR A 232 10.29 23.07 13.25
C THR A 232 9.57 21.73 13.43
N TYR A 233 10.29 20.61 13.27
CA TYR A 233 9.79 19.28 13.55
C TYR A 233 9.64 19.01 15.05
N ASN A 234 8.83 18.01 15.39
CA ASN A 234 8.57 17.61 16.77
C ASN A 234 9.74 16.80 17.36
N THR A 235 10.73 17.53 17.88
CA THR A 235 11.93 16.93 18.48
C THR A 235 11.60 15.96 19.63
N ALA A 236 10.67 16.33 20.51
CA ALA A 236 10.32 15.51 21.68
C ALA A 236 9.79 14.12 21.27
N TYR A 237 8.94 14.06 20.25
CA TYR A 237 8.43 12.80 19.71
C TYR A 237 9.51 11.99 18.98
N LEU A 238 10.28 12.63 18.09
CA LEU A 238 11.27 11.92 17.26
C LEU A 238 12.39 11.28 18.09
N GLN A 239 12.66 11.80 19.30
CA GLN A 239 13.61 11.20 20.22
C GLN A 239 13.11 9.90 20.86
N VAL A 240 11.80 9.62 20.88
CA VAL A 240 11.19 8.45 21.52
C VAL A 240 11.45 7.18 20.69
N PRO A 241 12.32 6.25 21.13
CA PRO A 241 12.83 5.20 20.25
C PRO A 241 12.12 3.85 20.40
N ASN A 242 11.19 3.72 21.36
CA ASN A 242 10.51 2.46 21.67
C ASN A 242 9.16 2.69 22.39
N ALA A 243 8.35 1.62 22.46
CA ALA A 243 7.01 1.66 23.06
C ALA A 243 6.98 2.01 24.56
N THR A 244 7.97 1.58 25.34
CA THR A 244 8.05 1.91 26.79
C THR A 244 8.31 3.40 26.99
N ALA A 245 9.23 3.97 26.20
CA ALA A 245 9.51 5.40 26.21
C ALA A 245 8.29 6.21 25.74
N ALA A 246 7.56 5.72 24.72
CA ALA A 246 6.32 6.34 24.25
C ALA A 246 5.26 6.39 25.35
N ALA A 247 5.01 5.26 26.03
CA ALA A 247 4.07 5.20 27.13
C ALA A 247 4.45 6.16 28.29
N ALA A 248 5.75 6.26 28.61
CA ALA A 248 6.24 7.19 29.63
C ALA A 248 6.11 8.66 29.21
N ALA A 249 6.23 8.97 27.92
CA ALA A 249 6.06 10.30 27.35
C ALA A 249 4.59 10.67 27.06
N GLY A 250 3.65 9.73 27.24
CA GLY A 250 2.24 9.94 26.88
C GLY A 250 1.99 9.95 25.37
N GLU A 251 2.89 9.33 24.58
CA GLU A 251 2.78 9.21 23.14
C GLU A 251 2.03 7.91 22.75
N PRO A 252 1.17 7.93 21.72
CA PRO A 252 0.47 6.74 21.25
C PRO A 252 1.39 5.74 20.57
N ASN A 253 2.53 6.19 20.06
CA ASN A 253 3.51 5.40 19.32
C ASN A 253 4.92 6.00 19.44
N PHE A 254 5.90 5.42 18.74
CA PHE A 254 7.32 5.80 18.79
C PHE A 254 7.90 5.95 17.38
N SER A 255 9.08 6.57 17.28
CA SER A 255 9.77 6.83 16.03
C SER A 255 11.10 6.08 15.93
N ASN A 256 11.54 5.77 14.71
CA ASN A 256 12.88 5.25 14.44
C ASN A 256 13.89 6.36 14.09
N ALA A 257 13.52 7.64 14.19
CA ALA A 257 14.34 8.78 13.79
C ALA A 257 15.72 8.81 14.46
N SER A 258 15.83 8.34 15.71
CA SER A 258 17.08 8.26 16.47
C SER A 258 17.83 6.93 16.36
N TRP A 259 17.27 5.93 15.66
CA TRP A 259 17.93 4.64 15.46
C TRP A 259 19.15 4.80 14.57
N LEU A 260 20.23 4.09 14.92
CA LEU A 260 21.48 4.13 14.18
C LEU A 260 21.41 3.24 12.94
N VAL A 261 21.84 3.80 11.81
CA VAL A 261 22.03 3.17 10.51
C VAL A 261 23.53 3.04 10.28
N VAL A 262 23.96 1.88 9.78
CA VAL A 262 25.35 1.66 9.39
C VAL A 262 25.65 2.47 8.13
N SER A 263 26.57 3.42 8.24
CA SER A 263 26.87 4.39 7.18
C SER A 263 28.21 4.13 6.47
N ASP A 264 28.96 3.10 6.88
CA ASP A 264 30.18 2.66 6.20
C ASP A 264 29.86 1.82 4.94
N PRO A 265 30.17 2.30 3.72
CA PRO A 265 29.89 1.57 2.49
C PRO A 265 30.64 0.24 2.35
N ALA A 266 31.74 0.04 3.08
CA ALA A 266 32.49 -1.21 3.07
C ALA A 266 31.89 -2.27 4.01
N HIS A 267 30.98 -1.88 4.92
CA HIS A 267 30.39 -2.79 5.88
C HIS A 267 29.27 -3.64 5.23
N PRO A 268 29.17 -4.96 5.51
CA PRO A 268 28.12 -5.83 4.92
C PRO A 268 26.67 -5.41 5.23
N SER A 269 26.50 -4.65 6.31
CA SER A 269 25.21 -4.09 6.76
C SER A 269 25.00 -2.63 6.36
N TYR A 270 25.79 -2.07 5.43
CA TYR A 270 25.59 -0.71 4.93
C TYR A 270 24.13 -0.45 4.55
N GLY A 271 23.59 0.68 5.04
CA GLY A 271 22.20 1.08 4.81
C GLY A 271 21.16 0.32 5.65
N LYS A 272 21.58 -0.56 6.57
CA LYS A 272 20.69 -1.24 7.53
C LYS A 272 20.82 -0.62 8.91
N PHE A 273 19.81 -0.82 9.76
CA PHE A 273 19.91 -0.48 11.17
C PHE A 273 21.03 -1.27 11.84
N LEU A 274 21.85 -0.57 12.64
CA LEU A 274 22.85 -1.20 13.49
C LEU A 274 22.14 -2.08 14.53
N THR A 275 22.53 -3.35 14.58
CA THR A 275 21.96 -4.30 15.53
C THR A 275 22.69 -4.27 16.88
N VAL A 276 22.01 -4.69 17.95
CA VAL A 276 22.59 -4.85 19.29
C VAL A 276 23.83 -5.75 19.28
N SER A 277 23.84 -6.80 18.45
CA SER A 277 25.01 -7.66 18.30
C SER A 277 26.19 -6.98 17.60
N GLU A 278 25.96 -6.28 16.48
CA GLU A 278 27.02 -5.53 15.79
C GLU A 278 27.61 -4.43 16.67
N ALA A 279 26.77 -3.79 17.49
CA ALA A 279 27.20 -2.78 18.45
C ALA A 279 27.99 -3.32 19.65
N GLY A 280 28.14 -4.64 19.79
CA GLY A 280 28.83 -5.25 20.95
C GLY A 280 28.05 -5.11 22.27
N LEU A 281 26.73 -4.92 22.20
CA LEU A 281 25.85 -4.68 23.35
C LEU A 281 25.07 -5.94 23.77
N ALA A 282 25.26 -7.06 23.06
CA ALA A 282 24.66 -8.34 23.41
C ALA A 282 25.36 -8.95 24.65
N PRO A 283 24.61 -9.59 25.58
CA PRO A 283 25.21 -10.34 26.66
C PRO A 283 26.16 -11.42 26.16
N ALA A 284 27.25 -11.68 26.89
CA ALA A 284 28.21 -12.71 26.52
C ALA A 284 27.52 -14.09 26.38
N GLY A 285 27.73 -14.76 25.25
CA GLY A 285 27.12 -16.06 24.94
C GLY A 285 25.65 -16.01 24.51
N ALA A 286 25.03 -14.83 24.38
CA ALA A 286 23.69 -14.70 23.83
C ALA A 286 23.67 -14.97 22.31
N PRO A 287 22.56 -15.49 21.76
CA PRO A 287 22.35 -15.53 20.31
C PRO A 287 22.36 -14.11 19.72
N ALA A 288 22.53 -14.01 18.40
CA ALA A 288 22.49 -12.72 17.70
C ALA A 288 21.17 -11.98 17.99
N LEU A 289 21.29 -10.72 18.44
CA LEU A 289 20.17 -9.86 18.81
C LEU A 289 20.01 -8.78 17.71
N PRO A 290 18.98 -8.87 16.86
CA PRO A 290 18.78 -7.96 15.73
C PRO A 290 18.13 -6.62 16.13
N GLY A 291 17.97 -6.35 17.43
CA GLY A 291 17.30 -5.14 17.91
C GLY A 291 18.06 -3.86 17.53
N PRO A 292 17.37 -2.73 17.32
CA PRO A 292 18.01 -1.48 16.94
C PRO A 292 18.78 -0.84 18.10
N VAL A 293 19.74 0.01 17.76
CA VAL A 293 20.60 0.76 18.69
C VAL A 293 20.39 2.26 18.49
N VAL A 294 20.49 3.03 19.57
CA VAL A 294 20.46 4.51 19.54
C VAL A 294 21.71 5.07 20.19
N TRP A 295 22.06 6.31 19.86
CA TRP A 295 22.99 7.09 20.67
C TRP A 295 22.20 7.82 21.76
N ASP A 296 22.39 7.47 23.04
CA ASP A 296 21.71 8.13 24.14
C ASP A 296 22.51 9.36 24.58
N GLY A 297 21.88 10.54 24.54
CA GLY A 297 22.54 11.79 24.90
C GLY A 297 22.87 11.91 26.39
N THR A 298 22.07 11.30 27.26
CA THR A 298 22.26 11.35 28.72
C THR A 298 23.37 10.41 29.14
N ALA A 299 23.37 9.20 28.60
CA ALA A 299 24.46 8.24 28.83
C ALA A 299 25.73 8.60 28.04
N SER A 300 25.62 9.47 27.03
CA SER A 300 26.68 9.79 26.07
C SER A 300 27.31 8.53 25.45
N ALA A 301 26.47 7.54 25.14
CA ALA A 301 26.88 6.22 24.69
C ALA A 301 25.80 5.54 23.84
N ALA A 302 26.21 4.54 23.06
CA ALA A 302 25.27 3.68 22.35
C ALA A 302 24.55 2.72 23.30
N LEU A 303 23.23 2.61 23.16
CA LEU A 303 22.38 1.70 23.95
C LEU A 303 21.44 0.92 23.03
N PRO A 304 21.01 -0.30 23.40
CA PRO A 304 19.85 -0.91 22.75
C PRO A 304 18.67 0.07 22.83
N ALA A 305 17.93 0.27 21.74
CA ALA A 305 16.84 1.24 21.68
C ALA A 305 15.80 1.00 22.79
N THR A 306 15.58 -0.26 23.19
CA THR A 306 14.68 -0.68 24.27
C THR A 306 15.13 -0.29 25.68
N LYS A 307 16.35 0.23 25.83
CA LYS A 307 16.95 0.67 27.10
C LYS A 307 17.14 2.18 27.20
N SER A 308 16.85 2.93 26.14
CA SER A 308 16.90 4.39 26.13
C SER A 308 15.50 4.98 26.28
N SER A 309 15.38 6.04 27.07
CA SER A 309 14.16 6.86 27.14
C SER A 309 14.12 7.92 26.04
N ALA A 310 15.28 8.34 25.51
CA ALA A 310 15.40 9.35 24.45
C ALA A 310 16.69 9.13 23.66
N GLY A 311 16.56 8.75 22.39
CA GLY A 311 17.68 8.67 21.45
C GLY A 311 18.01 10.05 20.89
N ASN A 312 19.29 10.39 20.82
CA ASN A 312 19.75 11.64 20.22
C ASN A 312 19.54 11.61 18.70
N LEU A 313 18.94 12.65 18.14
CA LEU A 313 18.70 12.81 16.70
C LEU A 313 19.97 13.25 15.95
N TRP A 314 20.79 14.06 16.61
CA TRP A 314 21.97 14.72 16.04
C TRP A 314 23.16 14.55 16.99
N PRO A 315 23.72 13.34 17.10
CA PRO A 315 24.70 13.01 18.14
C PRO A 315 26.02 13.80 18.03
N THR A 316 26.31 14.38 16.86
CA THR A 316 27.50 15.19 16.58
C THR A 316 27.21 16.68 16.40
N GLY A 317 26.03 17.16 16.82
CA GLY A 317 25.59 18.55 16.71
C GLY A 317 24.48 18.75 15.69
N ASN A 318 23.67 19.79 15.88
CA ASN A 318 22.48 20.05 15.06
C ASN A 318 22.80 20.09 13.56
N LEU A 319 21.99 19.40 12.75
CA LEU A 319 22.18 19.23 11.30
C LEU A 319 23.54 18.64 10.86
N SER A 320 24.35 18.14 11.80
CA SER A 320 25.62 17.51 11.47
C SER A 320 25.38 16.20 10.74
N THR A 321 26.12 15.98 9.66
CA THR A 321 26.14 14.72 8.90
C THR A 321 27.33 13.85 9.28
N ALA A 322 28.08 14.23 10.33
CA ALA A 322 29.19 13.43 10.84
C ALA A 322 28.68 12.17 11.54
N THR A 323 29.37 11.05 11.30
CA THR A 323 29.08 9.75 11.90
C THR A 323 29.53 9.71 13.35
N VAL A 324 28.86 8.88 14.15
CA VAL A 324 29.38 8.35 15.43
C VAL A 324 29.94 6.95 15.23
N ALA A 325 30.99 6.61 15.96
CA ALA A 325 31.55 5.26 15.95
C ALA A 325 30.95 4.43 17.09
N VAL A 326 30.37 3.27 16.77
CA VAL A 326 29.87 2.29 17.74
C VAL A 326 30.54 0.97 17.47
N ASN A 327 31.34 0.47 18.41
CA ASN A 327 32.13 -0.75 18.23
C ASN A 327 33.00 -0.72 16.94
N GLY A 328 33.57 0.44 16.62
CA GLY A 328 34.35 0.65 15.39
C GLY A 328 33.52 0.83 14.10
N ILE A 329 32.19 0.72 14.17
CA ILE A 329 31.29 0.88 13.02
C ILE A 329 30.81 2.32 12.94
N ALA A 330 31.06 2.98 11.81
CA ALA A 330 30.57 4.32 11.55
C ALA A 330 29.05 4.32 11.27
N CYS A 331 28.31 5.09 12.06
CA CYS A 331 26.85 5.15 12.01
C CYS A 331 26.33 6.59 11.99
N ARG A 332 25.16 6.77 11.40
CA ARG A 332 24.32 7.97 11.53
C ARG A 332 22.94 7.59 12.06
N THR A 333 22.17 8.55 12.54
CA THR A 333 20.76 8.33 12.87
C THR A 333 19.92 8.25 11.59
N SER A 334 18.73 7.64 11.67
CA SER A 334 17.76 7.68 10.57
C SER A 334 17.40 9.11 10.15
N LEU A 335 17.35 10.05 11.09
CA LEU A 335 17.09 11.47 10.79
C LEU A 335 18.24 12.12 10.01
N GLN A 336 19.49 11.81 10.36
CA GLN A 336 20.65 12.26 9.59
C GLN A 336 20.62 11.71 8.16
N GLU A 337 20.27 10.43 7.97
CA GLU A 337 20.13 9.85 6.63
C GLU A 337 18.96 10.46 5.84
N LEU A 338 17.83 10.77 6.50
CA LEU A 338 16.73 11.52 5.88
C LEU A 338 17.17 12.91 5.43
N TYR A 339 17.92 13.64 6.26
CA TYR A 339 18.44 14.95 5.91
C TYR A 339 19.42 14.89 4.74
N LEU A 340 20.31 13.89 4.70
CA LEU A 340 21.21 13.68 3.56
C LEU A 340 20.44 13.49 2.26
N ALA A 341 19.40 12.64 2.27
CA ALA A 341 18.55 12.42 1.10
C ALA A 341 17.78 13.70 0.70
N ALA A 342 17.26 14.45 1.67
CA ALA A 342 16.58 15.72 1.42
C ALA A 342 17.54 16.85 1.02
N ALA A 343 18.83 16.73 1.31
CA ALA A 343 19.85 17.72 0.95
C ALA A 343 20.48 17.46 -0.43
N GLU A 344 20.16 16.35 -1.10
CA GLU A 344 20.62 16.04 -2.46
C GLU A 344 20.22 17.13 -3.48
N HIS A 345 19.10 17.81 -3.23
CA HIS A 345 18.65 18.96 -4.00
C HIS A 345 18.33 20.14 -3.10
N THR A 346 18.63 21.35 -3.58
CA THR A 346 18.17 22.61 -2.99
C THR A 346 16.65 22.71 -3.04
N VAL A 347 16.08 23.54 -2.16
CA VAL A 347 14.64 23.86 -2.20
C VAL A 347 14.24 24.41 -3.57
N ALA A 348 15.11 25.19 -4.22
CA ALA A 348 14.87 25.72 -5.56
C ALA A 348 14.83 24.63 -6.64
N GLU A 349 15.71 23.63 -6.57
CA GLU A 349 15.70 22.49 -7.49
C GLU A 349 14.47 21.62 -7.30
N TYR A 350 14.08 21.31 -6.04
CA TYR A 350 12.83 20.60 -5.78
C TYR A 350 11.60 21.36 -6.27
N ALA A 351 11.55 22.68 -6.06
CA ALA A 351 10.47 23.51 -6.57
C ALA A 351 10.42 23.47 -8.11
N SER A 352 11.58 23.55 -8.77
CA SER A 352 11.67 23.40 -10.23
C SER A 352 11.20 22.03 -10.71
N LEU A 353 11.56 20.94 -10.01
CA LEU A 353 11.10 19.57 -10.32
C LEU A 353 9.59 19.40 -10.11
N ALA A 354 9.00 20.13 -9.17
CA ALA A 354 7.56 20.17 -8.95
C ALA A 354 6.82 21.18 -9.85
N GLY A 355 7.56 22.03 -10.59
CA GLY A 355 7.00 23.07 -11.46
C GLY A 355 6.37 24.24 -10.71
N ILE A 356 6.85 24.55 -9.50
CA ILE A 356 6.33 25.61 -8.63
C ILE A 356 7.44 26.57 -8.20
N ALA A 357 7.07 27.70 -7.59
CA ALA A 357 8.05 28.64 -7.05
C ALA A 357 8.65 28.12 -5.71
N PRO A 358 9.93 28.38 -5.41
CA PRO A 358 10.56 27.95 -4.15
C PRO A 358 9.83 28.42 -2.89
N ALA A 359 9.31 29.65 -2.91
CA ALA A 359 8.54 30.22 -1.81
C ALA A 359 7.28 29.39 -1.48
N VAL A 360 6.69 28.66 -2.45
CA VAL A 360 5.55 27.78 -2.16
C VAL A 360 5.98 26.62 -1.27
N VAL A 361 7.15 26.03 -1.51
CA VAL A 361 7.68 24.94 -0.69
C VAL A 361 7.94 25.41 0.75
N GLU A 362 8.60 26.56 0.89
CA GLU A 362 8.96 27.14 2.19
C GLU A 362 7.73 27.59 2.99
N ASN A 363 6.76 28.22 2.32
CA ASN A 363 5.52 28.67 2.95
C ASN A 363 4.68 27.48 3.42
N LEU A 364 4.51 26.45 2.58
CA LEU A 364 3.76 25.25 2.98
C LEU A 364 4.44 24.51 4.12
N ALA A 365 5.77 24.39 4.12
CA ALA A 365 6.51 23.80 5.23
C ALA A 365 6.30 24.59 6.54
N THR A 366 6.38 25.92 6.46
CA THR A 366 6.17 26.80 7.61
C THR A 366 4.74 26.70 8.15
N GLU A 367 3.75 26.82 7.28
CA GLU A 367 2.33 26.72 7.65
C GLU A 367 2.00 25.34 8.23
N PHE A 368 2.41 24.28 7.55
CA PHE A 368 2.20 22.89 8.00
C PHE A 368 2.73 22.66 9.41
N THR A 369 3.95 23.12 9.70
CA THR A 369 4.54 22.95 11.04
C THR A 369 3.95 23.87 12.10
N SER A 370 3.38 25.02 11.71
CA SER A 370 2.77 25.98 12.65
C SER A 370 1.55 25.43 13.39
N HIS A 371 0.86 24.44 12.82
CA HIS A 371 -0.28 23.76 13.44
C HIS A 371 0.12 22.53 14.29
N GLY A 372 1.41 22.20 14.36
CA GLY A 372 1.91 21.04 15.09
C GLY A 372 1.16 19.75 14.75
N ARG A 373 0.78 18.97 15.76
CA ARG A 373 0.12 17.65 15.56
C ARG A 373 -1.25 17.69 14.90
N LYS A 374 -1.84 18.86 14.70
CA LYS A 374 -3.16 19.02 14.06
C LYS A 374 -3.06 19.39 12.57
N ALA A 375 -1.86 19.36 12.01
CA ALA A 375 -1.66 19.35 10.57
C ALA A 375 -1.60 17.91 10.05
N VAL A 376 -2.14 17.65 8.86
CA VAL A 376 -2.03 16.34 8.18
C VAL A 376 -1.65 16.50 6.71
N ALA A 377 -0.74 15.68 6.21
CA ALA A 377 -0.48 15.54 4.79
C ALA A 377 -1.09 14.22 4.30
N ASP A 378 -2.24 14.28 3.64
CA ASP A 378 -2.93 13.11 3.09
C ASP A 378 -2.69 13.04 1.57
N PHE A 379 -2.71 11.83 1.03
CA PHE A 379 -2.51 11.61 -0.39
C PHE A 379 -3.43 10.51 -0.89
N TYR A 380 -3.77 10.57 -2.18
CA TYR A 380 -4.54 9.50 -2.81
C TYR A 380 -4.06 9.24 -4.24
N ARG A 381 -4.96 8.83 -5.13
CA ARG A 381 -4.63 8.29 -6.45
C ARG A 381 -3.79 9.21 -7.33
N GLY A 382 -4.00 10.53 -7.27
CA GLY A 382 -3.23 11.47 -8.08
C GLY A 382 -1.74 11.39 -7.77
N ALA A 383 -1.36 11.38 -6.50
CA ALA A 383 0.05 11.27 -6.10
C ALA A 383 0.60 9.84 -6.19
N ALA A 384 -0.27 8.82 -6.06
CA ALA A 384 0.13 7.42 -5.90
C ALA A 384 0.13 6.60 -7.19
N MET A 385 -0.67 6.94 -8.22
CA MET A 385 -0.82 6.07 -9.41
C MET A 385 0.22 6.35 -10.51
N HIS A 386 1.30 7.07 -10.18
CA HIS A 386 2.50 7.21 -11.00
C HIS A 386 3.46 6.03 -10.79
N THR A 387 4.41 5.85 -11.71
CA THR A 387 5.48 4.83 -11.59
C THR A 387 6.35 5.02 -10.34
N ASN A 388 6.48 6.27 -9.86
CA ASN A 388 7.16 6.63 -8.61
C ASN A 388 6.21 6.80 -7.42
N GLY A 389 4.93 6.43 -7.54
CA GLY A 389 3.90 6.79 -6.56
C GLY A 389 4.08 6.18 -5.17
N VAL A 390 4.77 5.03 -5.06
CA VAL A 390 5.18 4.49 -3.74
C VAL A 390 6.13 5.46 -3.04
N TYR A 391 7.10 6.03 -3.77
CA TYR A 391 8.08 6.96 -3.22
C TYR A 391 7.43 8.31 -2.88
N ASN A 392 6.53 8.81 -3.73
CA ASN A 392 5.73 9.99 -3.42
C ASN A 392 4.97 9.80 -2.11
N GLY A 393 4.24 8.69 -1.97
CA GLY A 393 3.48 8.37 -0.77
C GLY A 393 4.38 8.27 0.48
N ARG A 394 5.57 7.67 0.37
CA ARG A 394 6.51 7.60 1.49
C ARG A 394 7.04 8.97 1.90
N ALA A 395 7.38 9.84 0.95
CA ALA A 395 7.80 11.21 1.25
C ALA A 395 6.69 12.01 1.94
N ILE A 396 5.45 11.87 1.48
CA ILE A 396 4.28 12.53 2.09
C ILE A 396 4.02 11.98 3.51
N MET A 397 4.16 10.67 3.72
CA MET A 397 4.07 10.06 5.05
C MET A 397 5.13 10.61 6.02
N VAL A 398 6.36 10.88 5.55
CA VAL A 398 7.42 11.45 6.38
C VAL A 398 7.05 12.83 6.93
N LEU A 399 6.33 13.67 6.20
CA LEU A 399 5.83 14.97 6.71
C LEU A 399 5.01 14.78 8.00
N ASN A 400 4.13 13.78 8.02
CA ASN A 400 3.32 13.43 9.18
C ASN A 400 4.19 12.91 10.35
N PHE A 401 5.19 12.08 10.06
CA PHE A 401 6.11 11.56 11.09
C PHE A 401 6.95 12.64 11.74
N LEU A 402 7.38 13.66 10.99
CA LEU A 402 8.11 14.81 11.53
C LEU A 402 7.30 15.58 12.58
N LEU A 403 5.97 15.55 12.51
CA LEU A 403 5.09 16.16 13.51
C LEU A 403 4.68 15.21 14.64
N GLY A 404 4.81 13.90 14.42
CA GLY A 404 4.29 12.89 15.33
C GLY A 404 2.78 12.99 15.49
N ASN A 405 2.06 13.16 14.37
CA ASN A 405 0.62 13.37 14.32
C ASN A 405 -0.20 12.07 14.09
N VAL A 406 0.45 10.94 13.83
CA VAL A 406 -0.25 9.67 13.57
C VAL A 406 -0.88 9.17 14.86
N ASP A 407 -2.17 8.86 14.81
CA ASP A 407 -3.03 8.50 15.96
C ASP A 407 -3.14 9.57 17.07
N TRP A 408 -2.78 10.82 16.77
CA TRP A 408 -3.08 11.96 17.63
C TRP A 408 -4.42 12.60 17.26
N VAL A 409 -5.11 13.18 18.25
CA VAL A 409 -6.37 13.92 18.02
C VAL A 409 -6.12 15.11 17.09
N GLY A 410 -6.89 15.21 16.01
CA GLY A 410 -6.66 16.18 14.93
C GLY A 410 -5.55 15.80 13.94
N GLY A 411 -4.88 14.67 14.16
CA GLY A 411 -3.83 14.15 13.32
C GLY A 411 -4.32 13.09 12.32
N TYR A 412 -3.45 12.14 12.00
CA TYR A 412 -3.68 11.15 10.94
C TYR A 412 -4.04 9.79 11.54
N LEU A 413 -5.30 9.37 11.40
CA LEU A 413 -5.86 8.24 12.13
C LEU A 413 -5.58 6.90 11.46
N ALA A 414 -5.07 5.95 12.24
CA ALA A 414 -5.07 4.53 11.93
C ALA A 414 -6.36 3.89 12.46
N GLY A 415 -7.16 3.33 11.55
CA GLY A 415 -8.37 2.59 11.94
C GLY A 415 -9.52 2.73 10.97
N GLY A 416 -10.67 2.19 11.39
CA GLY A 416 -11.85 1.97 10.55
C GLY A 416 -11.77 0.63 9.81
N GLY A 417 -12.58 -0.33 10.24
CA GLY A 417 -12.72 -1.63 9.59
C GLY A 417 -14.02 -1.71 8.79
N ALA A 418 -14.05 -2.57 7.77
CA ALA A 418 -15.32 -3.05 7.26
C ALA A 418 -16.08 -3.80 8.38
N ALA A 419 -17.40 -3.90 8.27
CA ALA A 419 -18.12 -4.80 9.15
C ALA A 419 -17.58 -6.24 8.98
N ASP A 420 -17.71 -7.06 10.01
CA ASP A 420 -17.17 -8.41 10.01
C ASP A 420 -18.15 -9.39 9.35
N TYR A 421 -18.08 -9.48 8.02
CA TYR A 421 -19.00 -10.30 7.22
C TYR A 421 -18.65 -11.80 7.25
N ASP A 422 -17.40 -12.15 7.55
CA ASP A 422 -16.96 -13.54 7.75
C ASP A 422 -17.37 -14.11 9.13
N GLY A 423 -17.85 -13.23 10.01
CA GLY A 423 -18.26 -13.57 11.37
C GLY A 423 -17.12 -14.03 12.27
N LYS A 424 -15.95 -13.39 12.16
CA LYS A 424 -14.78 -13.60 13.02
C LYS A 424 -14.96 -13.03 14.43
N SER A 425 -15.86 -12.06 14.59
CA SER A 425 -16.18 -11.37 15.82
C SER A 425 -17.27 -12.11 16.60
N LYS A 426 -17.18 -12.03 17.93
CA LYS A 426 -18.13 -12.67 18.84
C LYS A 426 -19.53 -12.05 18.66
N GLY A 427 -20.50 -12.87 18.26
CA GLY A 427 -21.90 -12.45 18.07
C GLY A 427 -22.28 -12.09 16.63
N ALA A 428 -21.40 -12.34 15.66
CA ALA A 428 -21.74 -12.17 14.25
C ALA A 428 -22.92 -13.06 13.81
N PRO A 429 -23.80 -12.56 12.91
CA PRO A 429 -25.00 -13.28 12.50
C PRO A 429 -24.71 -14.57 11.71
N TYR A 430 -23.57 -14.63 11.02
CA TYR A 430 -23.14 -15.80 10.24
C TYR A 430 -21.66 -16.10 10.52
N PRO A 431 -21.33 -17.14 11.30
CA PRO A 431 -19.94 -17.47 11.63
C PRO A 431 -19.32 -18.32 10.50
N LEU A 432 -19.18 -17.74 9.31
CA LEU A 432 -18.65 -18.42 8.13
C LEU A 432 -17.21 -18.90 8.35
N ALA A 433 -16.42 -18.14 9.11
CA ALA A 433 -15.04 -18.48 9.46
C ALA A 433 -14.93 -19.75 10.32
N THR A 434 -15.94 -20.07 11.13
CA THR A 434 -15.95 -21.27 11.99
C THR A 434 -16.93 -22.34 11.49
N TRP A 435 -17.42 -22.20 10.25
CA TRP A 435 -18.32 -23.17 9.64
C TRP A 435 -17.59 -24.50 9.42
N PRO A 436 -18.15 -25.66 9.82
CA PRO A 436 -17.51 -26.95 9.62
C PRO A 436 -17.41 -27.26 8.11
N GLY A 437 -16.19 -27.17 7.58
CA GLY A 437 -15.83 -27.46 6.19
C GLY A 437 -14.32 -27.67 6.07
N GLN A 438 -13.84 -28.18 4.93
CA GLN A 438 -12.38 -28.24 4.70
C GLN A 438 -11.81 -26.82 4.79
N PRO A 439 -10.67 -26.62 5.49
CA PRO A 439 -10.05 -25.30 5.59
C PRO A 439 -9.80 -24.77 4.17
N THR A 440 -10.40 -23.63 3.83
CA THR A 440 -10.10 -22.89 2.60
C THR A 440 -8.81 -22.10 2.80
N GLY A 441 -7.73 -22.82 3.15
CA GLY A 441 -6.40 -22.24 3.15
C GLY A 441 -6.07 -21.73 1.76
N VAL A 442 -5.18 -20.73 1.69
CA VAL A 442 -4.65 -20.25 0.42
C VAL A 442 -3.98 -21.43 -0.29
N PRO A 443 -4.41 -21.79 -1.51
CA PRO A 443 -3.79 -22.89 -2.26
C PRO A 443 -2.31 -22.61 -2.52
N ALA A 444 -1.52 -23.67 -2.68
CA ALA A 444 -0.10 -23.53 -2.99
C ALA A 444 0.12 -23.00 -4.41
N GLY A 445 1.21 -22.26 -4.59
CA GLY A 445 1.68 -21.82 -5.90
C GLY A 445 1.97 -20.32 -5.96
N VAL A 446 2.80 -19.93 -6.93
CA VAL A 446 3.00 -18.54 -7.31
C VAL A 446 1.75 -18.06 -8.05
N PRO A 447 1.09 -16.97 -7.62
CA PRO A 447 -0.03 -16.39 -8.37
C PRO A 447 0.37 -16.01 -9.79
N ILE A 448 -0.57 -16.08 -10.74
CA ILE A 448 -0.34 -15.71 -12.14
C ILE A 448 0.15 -14.27 -12.30
N SER A 449 -0.13 -13.39 -11.33
CA SER A 449 0.36 -12.01 -11.29
C SER A 449 1.78 -11.86 -10.71
N ARG A 450 2.40 -12.93 -10.19
CA ARG A 450 3.75 -12.95 -9.58
C ARG A 450 3.93 -11.98 -8.41
N GLU A 451 2.82 -11.64 -7.76
CA GLU A 451 2.79 -10.75 -6.60
C GLU A 451 3.18 -11.47 -5.30
N GLY A 452 3.78 -10.75 -4.36
CA GLY A 452 4.19 -11.29 -3.05
C GLY A 452 5.35 -12.29 -3.08
N VAL A 453 5.96 -12.55 -4.24
CA VAL A 453 7.06 -13.50 -4.41
C VAL A 453 8.28 -12.84 -5.04
N PHE A 454 9.46 -13.13 -4.50
CA PHE A 454 10.74 -12.75 -5.09
C PHE A 454 11.11 -13.74 -6.19
N TYR A 455 11.52 -13.26 -7.36
CA TYR A 455 11.90 -14.11 -8.50
C TYR A 455 13.00 -15.11 -8.14
N GLU A 456 13.95 -14.71 -7.30
CA GLU A 456 15.07 -15.53 -6.86
C GLU A 456 14.63 -16.76 -6.03
N LYS A 457 13.39 -16.75 -5.55
CA LYS A 457 12.77 -17.89 -4.86
C LYS A 457 12.03 -18.84 -5.80
N SER A 458 11.88 -18.48 -7.07
CA SER A 458 11.15 -19.28 -8.06
C SER A 458 11.98 -20.47 -8.55
N ASP A 459 11.32 -21.52 -9.01
CA ASP A 459 11.99 -22.69 -9.56
C ASP A 459 12.64 -22.39 -10.91
N ALA A 460 12.06 -21.47 -11.70
CA ALA A 460 12.70 -20.95 -12.91
C ALA A 460 14.07 -20.33 -12.63
N TYR A 461 14.20 -19.50 -11.58
CA TYR A 461 15.49 -18.92 -11.19
C TYR A 461 16.48 -19.99 -10.73
N LYS A 462 16.06 -20.85 -9.79
CA LYS A 462 16.92 -21.92 -9.23
C LYS A 462 17.43 -22.84 -10.34
N SER A 463 16.55 -23.20 -11.28
CA SER A 463 16.88 -24.06 -12.42
C SER A 463 17.89 -23.41 -13.35
N ALA A 464 17.74 -22.11 -13.64
CA ALA A 464 18.70 -21.36 -14.45
C ALA A 464 20.09 -21.32 -13.80
N VAL A 465 20.15 -21.02 -12.49
CA VAL A 465 21.40 -21.01 -11.72
C VAL A 465 22.05 -22.39 -11.69
N ALA A 466 21.28 -23.44 -11.40
CA ALA A 466 21.77 -24.82 -11.37
C ALA A 466 22.30 -25.28 -12.75
N ALA A 467 21.73 -24.76 -13.84
CA ALA A 467 22.18 -25.01 -15.21
C ALA A 467 23.35 -24.10 -15.66
N GLY A 468 23.91 -23.26 -14.77
CA GLY A 468 24.97 -22.31 -15.11
C GLY A 468 24.55 -21.21 -16.10
N LYS A 469 23.24 -20.97 -16.24
CA LYS A 469 22.67 -19.91 -17.09
C LYS A 469 22.52 -18.62 -16.29
N ASN A 470 22.63 -17.48 -16.96
CA ASN A 470 22.25 -16.20 -16.38
C ASN A 470 20.73 -16.19 -16.12
N PRO A 471 20.25 -16.07 -14.87
CA PRO A 471 18.83 -16.06 -14.57
C PRO A 471 18.16 -14.71 -14.91
N PHE A 472 18.92 -13.68 -15.25
CA PHE A 472 18.40 -12.35 -15.57
C PHE A 472 18.52 -11.97 -17.06
N PRO A 473 17.59 -11.15 -17.59
CA PRO A 473 16.38 -10.66 -16.92
C PRO A 473 15.32 -11.76 -16.74
N ALA A 474 14.47 -11.62 -15.72
CA ALA A 474 13.32 -12.51 -15.55
C ALA A 474 12.41 -12.40 -16.79
N PRO A 475 11.81 -13.51 -17.27
CA PRO A 475 10.96 -13.48 -18.47
C PRO A 475 9.74 -12.54 -18.36
N ARG A 476 9.27 -12.32 -17.13
CA ARG A 476 8.19 -11.39 -16.80
C ARG A 476 8.52 -10.64 -15.51
N PRO A 477 7.95 -9.45 -15.28
CA PRO A 477 8.11 -8.72 -14.03
C PRO A 477 7.57 -9.52 -12.83
N TRP A 478 8.25 -9.40 -11.69
CA TRP A 478 7.85 -9.95 -10.40
C TRP A 478 7.64 -8.81 -9.41
N PHE A 479 6.65 -8.95 -8.53
CA PHE A 479 6.20 -7.86 -7.67
C PHE A 479 6.19 -8.30 -6.20
N PRO A 480 7.36 -8.44 -5.55
CA PRO A 480 7.48 -9.01 -4.20
C PRO A 480 6.76 -8.19 -3.12
N PHE A 481 6.46 -6.92 -3.40
CA PHE A 481 5.77 -6.01 -2.48
C PHE A 481 4.33 -5.68 -2.92
N GLY A 482 3.93 -6.13 -4.11
CA GLY A 482 2.60 -5.86 -4.66
C GLY A 482 1.58 -6.94 -4.29
N PHE A 483 0.30 -6.64 -4.52
CA PHE A 483 -0.83 -7.54 -4.33
C PHE A 483 -2.04 -7.08 -5.16
N GLY A 484 -2.91 -8.00 -5.54
CA GLY A 484 -4.08 -7.74 -6.39
C GLY A 484 -3.75 -7.12 -7.74
N ILE A 485 -2.61 -7.46 -8.37
CA ILE A 485 -2.08 -6.82 -9.58
C ILE A 485 -2.88 -7.26 -10.81
N TRP A 486 -4.07 -6.69 -10.95
CA TRP A 486 -5.06 -7.00 -11.97
C TRP A 486 -4.55 -6.94 -13.42
N PRO A 487 -3.70 -5.96 -13.84
CA PRO A 487 -3.19 -5.92 -15.21
C PRO A 487 -2.40 -7.17 -15.62
N GLU A 488 -1.77 -7.84 -14.66
CA GLU A 488 -0.93 -9.02 -14.91
C GLU A 488 -1.75 -10.30 -15.21
N ILE A 489 -3.07 -10.26 -15.00
CA ILE A 489 -4.01 -11.31 -15.41
C ILE A 489 -4.15 -11.34 -16.93
N PHE A 490 -4.28 -10.16 -17.54
CA PHE A 490 -4.57 -9.98 -18.97
C PHE A 490 -3.35 -9.62 -19.79
N ALA A 491 -2.21 -9.41 -19.15
CA ALA A 491 -0.91 -9.42 -19.81
C ALA A 491 -0.61 -10.85 -20.35
N GLY A 492 -1.46 -11.37 -21.22
CA GLY A 492 -1.10 -12.29 -22.29
C GLY A 492 -0.64 -11.41 -23.45
N ILE A 493 0.43 -11.74 -24.18
CA ILE A 493 0.96 -13.04 -24.56
C ILE A 493 2.48 -12.91 -24.45
#